data_AF-A0A371QWN7-F1
#
_entry.id   AF-A0A371QWN7-F1
#
_cell.length_a   1.000
_cell.length_b   1.000
_cell.length_c   1.000
_cell.angle_alpha   90.00
_cell.angle_beta   90.00
_cell.angle_gamma   90.00
#
_symmetry.space_group_name_H-M   'P 1'
#
loop_
_entity.id
_entity.type
_entity.pdbx_description
1 polymer ?
#
loop_
_entity_poly.entity_id
_entity_poly.type
_entity_poly.pdbx_seq_one_letter_code
_entity_poly.pdbx_strand_id
1 'polypeptide(L)'
;MKKPSLLIVVIAAIAILAYLGLYQRKEAARVLAYELNLPELKGVRIYASEELDKKYTCNGENVNPAIYLPEKGIYAVIVENPDAPGGTWFHWGIVVWNADVIPEGLPKALQGDYYFQTYNDFYYHGYIVGGIKGVGYDGPCPPPGHGYHRYYFQVFKLKNRPPPVKDKDELINF
;
A
#
# COMPACT_ATOMS: atom_id res chain seq x y z
N MET A 1 -33.40 -47.83 -15.92
CA MET A 1 -32.72 -46.54 -15.68
C MET A 1 -31.55 -46.41 -16.65
N LYS A 2 -31.48 -45.34 -17.46
CA LYS A 2 -30.37 -45.14 -18.42
C LYS A 2 -29.12 -44.66 -17.66
N LYS A 3 -27.98 -45.32 -17.84
CA LYS A 3 -26.70 -44.87 -17.24
C LYS A 3 -26.32 -43.51 -17.87
N PRO A 4 -25.86 -42.53 -17.07
CA PRO A 4 -25.39 -41.26 -17.61
C PRO A 4 -24.21 -41.51 -18.56
N SER A 5 -24.14 -40.73 -19.64
CA SER A 5 -23.04 -40.84 -20.61
C SER A 5 -21.73 -40.40 -19.95
N LEU A 6 -20.61 -41.01 -20.34
CA LEU A 6 -19.28 -40.69 -19.82
C LEU A 6 -18.96 -39.19 -19.90
N LEU A 7 -19.45 -38.53 -20.97
CA LEU A 7 -19.29 -37.09 -21.18
C LEU A 7 -19.93 -36.25 -20.06
N ILE A 8 -21.12 -36.62 -19.59
CA ILE A 8 -21.81 -35.91 -18.50
C ILE A 8 -21.02 -36.04 -17.19
N VAL A 9 -20.45 -37.22 -16.93
CA VAL A 9 -19.64 -37.48 -15.73
C VAL A 9 -18.36 -36.63 -15.73
N VAL A 10 -17.69 -36.52 -16.87
CA VAL A 10 -16.45 -35.71 -16.99
C VAL A 10 -16.75 -34.21 -16.82
N ILE A 11 -17.82 -33.69 -17.42
CA ILE A 11 -18.19 -32.27 -17.28
C ILE A 11 -18.51 -31.94 -15.81
N ALA A 12 -19.27 -32.81 -15.13
CA ALA A 12 -19.59 -32.63 -13.72
C ALA A 12 -18.33 -32.62 -12.84
N ALA A 13 -17.37 -33.52 -13.10
CA ALA A 13 -16.10 -33.55 -12.36
C ALA A 13 -15.27 -32.27 -12.55
N ILE A 14 -15.17 -31.75 -13.77
CA ILE A 14 -14.47 -30.49 -14.06
C ILE A 14 -15.15 -29.32 -13.36
N ALA A 15 -16.48 -29.24 -13.41
CA ALA A 15 -17.23 -28.18 -12.73
C ALA A 15 -17.04 -28.21 -11.21
N ILE A 16 -16.99 -29.40 -10.61
CA ILE A 16 -16.71 -29.58 -9.17
C ILE A 16 -15.29 -29.14 -8.84
N LEU A 17 -14.29 -29.53 -9.62
CA LEU A 17 -12.90 -29.12 -9.40
C LEU A 17 -12.72 -27.61 -9.56
N ALA A 18 -13.35 -27.00 -10.55
CA ALA A 18 -13.35 -25.55 -10.74
C ALA A 18 -14.04 -24.84 -9.55
N TYR A 19 -15.19 -25.34 -9.10
CA TYR A 19 -15.89 -24.82 -7.93
C TYR A 19 -15.02 -24.92 -6.67
N LEU A 20 -14.40 -26.06 -6.41
CA LEU A 20 -13.50 -26.26 -5.27
C LEU A 20 -12.26 -25.36 -5.35
N GLY A 21 -11.67 -25.18 -6.53
CA GLY A 21 -10.55 -24.26 -6.73
C GLY A 21 -10.94 -22.80 -6.49
N LEU A 22 -12.13 -22.38 -6.93
CA LEU A 22 -12.68 -21.05 -6.65
C LEU A 22 -13.01 -20.88 -5.16
N TYR A 23 -13.54 -21.92 -4.52
CA TYR A 23 -13.85 -21.93 -3.09
C TYR A 23 -12.59 -21.80 -2.24
N GLN A 24 -11.55 -22.60 -2.52
CA GLN A 24 -10.26 -22.51 -1.85
C GLN A 24 -9.59 -21.14 -2.03
N ARG A 25 -9.68 -20.53 -3.23
CA ARG A 25 -9.19 -19.16 -3.46
C ARG A 25 -9.95 -18.11 -2.64
N LYS A 26 -11.27 -18.23 -2.54
CA LYS A 26 -12.10 -17.32 -1.72
C LYS A 26 -11.78 -17.45 -0.24
N GLU A 27 -11.62 -18.68 0.26
CA GLU A 27 -11.25 -18.91 1.67
C GLU A 27 -9.83 -18.43 1.97
N ALA A 28 -8.86 -18.67 1.08
CA ALA A 28 -7.51 -18.12 1.24
C ALA A 28 -7.52 -16.59 1.27
N ALA A 29 -8.29 -15.93 0.40
CA ALA A 29 -8.45 -14.48 0.41
C ALA A 29 -9.15 -13.97 1.68
N ARG A 30 -10.13 -14.72 2.21
CA ARG A 30 -10.79 -14.41 3.49
C ARG A 30 -9.85 -14.55 4.68
N VAL A 31 -9.06 -15.62 4.75
CA VAL A 31 -8.08 -15.86 5.82
C VAL A 31 -7.02 -14.75 5.78
N LEU A 32 -6.52 -14.38 4.60
CA LEU A 32 -5.55 -13.29 4.45
C LEU A 32 -6.12 -11.92 4.87
N ALA A 33 -7.42 -11.68 4.61
CA ALA A 33 -8.11 -10.47 5.08
C ALA A 33 -8.38 -10.49 6.59
N TYR A 34 -8.65 -11.66 7.17
CA TYR A 34 -8.95 -11.86 8.59
C TYR A 34 -7.68 -11.83 9.47
N GLU A 35 -6.57 -12.43 9.04
CA GLU A 35 -5.27 -12.32 9.73
C GLU A 35 -4.75 -10.88 9.78
N LEU A 36 -5.16 -10.04 8.83
CA LEU A 36 -4.78 -8.63 8.79
C LEU A 36 -5.73 -7.69 9.54
N ASN A 37 -6.90 -8.15 10.00
CA ASN A 37 -7.86 -7.35 10.77
C ASN A 37 -8.10 -5.93 10.22
N LEU A 38 -8.01 -5.75 8.90
CA LEU A 38 -8.15 -4.43 8.27
C LEU A 38 -9.65 -4.12 8.16
N PRO A 39 -10.19 -3.14 8.89
CA PRO A 39 -11.59 -2.76 8.79
C PRO A 39 -11.91 -2.40 7.34
N GLU A 40 -13.01 -2.93 6.79
CA GLU A 40 -13.46 -2.79 5.39
C GLU A 40 -12.87 -1.56 4.68
N LEU A 41 -11.69 -1.75 4.07
CA LEU A 41 -11.03 -0.70 3.33
C LEU A 41 -11.77 -0.55 2.01
N LYS A 42 -12.78 0.33 1.97
CA LYS A 42 -13.19 1.01 0.74
C LYS A 42 -12.04 1.95 0.32
N GLY A 43 -10.90 1.37 -0.03
CA GLY A 43 -9.69 2.05 -0.45
C GLY A 43 -9.43 1.76 -1.91
N VAL A 44 -9.34 2.81 -2.71
CA VAL A 44 -8.85 2.71 -4.09
C VAL A 44 -7.39 2.29 -4.00
N ARG A 45 -7.10 1.05 -4.41
CA ARG A 45 -5.71 0.63 -4.67
C ARG A 45 -5.29 1.28 -5.98
N ILE A 46 -4.49 2.35 -5.90
CA ILE A 46 -3.89 2.94 -7.09
C ILE A 46 -2.71 2.03 -7.47
N TYR A 47 -2.94 1.16 -8.45
CA TYR A 47 -1.87 0.47 -9.15
C TYR A 47 -1.25 1.47 -10.11
N ALA A 48 -0.14 2.10 -9.73
CA ALA A 48 0.74 2.71 -10.72
C ALA A 48 1.45 1.54 -11.44
N SER A 49 0.88 1.08 -12.55
CA SER A 49 1.50 0.07 -13.42
C SER A 49 2.62 0.65 -14.30
N GLU A 50 3.12 1.83 -13.96
CA GLU A 50 4.09 2.58 -14.75
C GLU A 50 5.37 2.78 -13.93
N GLU A 51 6.49 2.84 -14.64
CA GLU A 51 7.78 3.19 -14.04
C GLU A 51 7.66 4.55 -13.36
N LEU A 52 8.02 4.61 -12.08
CA LEU A 52 7.96 5.85 -11.33
C LEU A 52 9.01 6.82 -11.87
N ASP A 53 8.62 8.05 -12.18
CA ASP A 53 9.56 9.09 -12.61
C ASP A 53 10.73 9.19 -11.62
N LYS A 54 11.95 9.27 -12.17
CA LYS A 54 13.20 9.38 -11.41
C LYS A 54 13.11 10.44 -10.32
N LYS A 55 12.40 11.56 -10.54
CA LYS A 55 12.27 12.64 -9.56
C LYS A 55 11.71 12.17 -8.21
N TYR A 56 10.87 11.14 -8.19
CA TYR A 56 10.28 10.59 -6.96
C TYR A 56 11.17 9.54 -6.27
N THR A 57 12.34 9.20 -6.82
CA THR A 57 13.24 8.16 -6.28
C THR A 57 14.38 8.76 -5.46
N CYS A 58 15.13 7.92 -4.73
CA CYS A 58 16.32 8.36 -4.01
C CYS A 58 17.44 8.89 -4.92
N ASN A 59 17.40 8.56 -6.22
CA ASN A 59 18.34 9.02 -7.24
C ASN A 59 17.89 10.32 -7.92
N GLY A 60 16.72 10.85 -7.56
CA GLY A 60 16.17 12.11 -8.06
C GLY A 60 16.01 13.12 -6.92
N GLU A 61 14.87 13.80 -6.90
CA GLU A 61 14.56 14.84 -5.91
C GLU A 61 14.02 14.25 -4.60
N ASN A 62 13.65 12.96 -4.59
CA ASN A 62 13.12 12.25 -3.43
C ASN A 62 11.90 12.94 -2.79
N VAL A 63 10.99 13.39 -3.65
CA VAL A 63 9.72 14.03 -3.29
C VAL A 63 8.56 13.07 -3.51
N ASN A 64 7.47 13.21 -2.74
CA ASN A 64 6.28 12.40 -2.97
C ASN A 64 5.58 12.81 -4.28
N PRO A 65 4.98 11.88 -5.03
CA PRO A 65 4.08 12.22 -6.12
C PRO A 65 2.78 12.85 -5.63
N ALA A 66 2.10 13.59 -6.51
CA ALA A 66 0.74 14.03 -6.27
C ALA A 66 -0.22 12.82 -6.22
N ILE A 67 -1.12 12.80 -5.24
CA ILE A 67 -2.16 11.77 -5.11
C ILE A 67 -3.52 12.46 -5.15
N TYR A 68 -4.28 12.21 -6.22
CA TYR A 68 -5.65 12.68 -6.35
C TYR A 68 -6.60 11.74 -5.61
N LEU A 69 -7.47 12.33 -4.79
CA LEU A 69 -8.42 11.62 -3.95
C LEU A 69 -9.82 11.77 -4.58
N PRO A 70 -10.71 10.77 -4.43
CA PRO A 70 -12.03 10.81 -5.10
C PRO A 70 -12.92 11.99 -4.67
N GLU A 71 -12.74 12.48 -3.45
CA GLU A 71 -13.52 13.57 -2.86
C GLU A 71 -12.76 14.16 -1.67
N LYS A 72 -13.21 15.31 -1.16
CA LYS A 72 -12.67 15.87 0.08
C LYS A 72 -13.01 14.98 1.27
N GLY A 73 -12.00 14.67 2.07
CA GLY A 73 -12.19 13.82 3.23
C GLY A 73 -10.96 13.74 4.11
N ILE A 74 -10.92 12.71 4.93
CA ILE A 74 -9.78 12.34 5.75
C ILE A 74 -9.21 11.07 5.14
N TYR A 75 -7.91 11.06 4.85
CA TYR A 75 -7.27 9.95 4.19
C TYR A 75 -5.95 9.62 4.86
N ALA A 76 -5.66 8.33 5.01
CA ALA A 76 -4.33 7.83 5.27
C ALA A 76 -3.71 7.30 3.98
N VAL A 77 -2.42 7.53 3.78
CA VAL A 77 -1.63 6.87 2.73
C VAL A 77 -0.47 6.13 3.37
N ILE A 78 -0.29 4.89 2.93
CA ILE A 78 0.83 4.02 3.31
C ILE A 78 1.55 3.62 2.01
N VAL A 79 2.87 3.83 1.97
CA VAL A 79 3.72 3.38 0.87
C VAL A 79 4.69 2.31 1.34
N GLU A 80 4.66 1.16 0.67
CA GLU A 80 5.45 -0.01 1.06
C GLU A 80 6.08 -0.73 -0.13
N ASN A 81 7.23 -1.35 0.12
CA ASN A 81 7.97 -2.19 -0.81
C ASN A 81 8.14 -3.61 -0.23
N PRO A 82 7.29 -4.58 -0.59
CA PRO A 82 7.42 -5.96 -0.11
C PRO A 82 8.58 -6.73 -0.76
N ASP A 83 9.23 -6.18 -1.78
CA ASP A 83 10.33 -6.83 -2.50
C ASP A 83 11.70 -6.46 -1.87
N ALA A 84 11.74 -5.65 -0.81
CA ALA A 84 12.98 -5.29 -0.13
C ALA A 84 13.68 -6.52 0.49
N PRO A 85 15.02 -6.60 0.48
CA PRO A 85 15.75 -7.84 0.81
C PRO A 85 15.64 -8.30 2.26
N GLY A 86 15.11 -7.44 3.14
CA GLY A 86 14.89 -7.70 4.57
C GLY A 86 13.41 -7.87 4.96
N GLY A 87 12.52 -8.02 3.98
CA GLY A 87 11.07 -7.98 4.19
C GLY A 87 10.48 -6.62 3.78
N THR A 88 9.17 -6.44 4.01
CA THR A 88 8.46 -5.24 3.60
C THR A 88 9.07 -3.97 4.19
N TRP A 89 9.43 -3.03 3.32
CA TRP A 89 9.98 -1.73 3.69
C TRP A 89 8.91 -0.64 3.62
N PHE A 90 8.75 0.11 4.70
CA PHE A 90 7.84 1.23 4.82
C PHE A 90 8.51 2.54 4.41
N HIS A 91 8.00 3.13 3.33
CA HIS A 91 8.56 4.31 2.66
C HIS A 91 7.86 5.61 3.06
N TRP A 92 6.57 5.58 3.39
CA TRP A 92 5.81 6.79 3.72
C TRP A 92 4.50 6.49 4.45
N GLY A 93 4.24 7.23 5.52
CA GLY A 93 2.93 7.36 6.14
C GLY A 93 2.51 8.83 6.21
N ILE A 94 1.28 9.11 5.80
CA ILE A 94 0.68 10.43 5.92
C ILE A 94 -0.81 10.31 6.21
N VAL A 95 -1.32 11.21 7.05
CA VAL A 95 -2.76 11.46 7.18
C VAL A 95 -3.04 12.89 6.77
N VAL A 96 -3.99 13.07 5.86
CA VAL A 96 -4.49 14.36 5.40
C VAL A 96 -5.95 14.53 5.77
N TRP A 97 -6.41 15.76 5.98
CA TRP A 97 -7.83 16.08 6.20
C TRP A 97 -8.28 17.25 5.34
N ASN A 98 -9.57 17.26 5.00
CA ASN A 98 -10.18 18.24 4.10
C ASN A 98 -9.47 18.32 2.73
N ALA A 99 -8.90 17.19 2.29
CA ALA A 99 -8.10 17.11 1.08
C ALA A 99 -8.79 16.24 0.02
N ASP A 100 -8.84 16.74 -1.20
CA ASP A 100 -9.14 16.04 -2.46
C ASP A 100 -7.86 15.81 -3.30
N VAL A 101 -6.74 16.38 -2.87
CA VAL A 101 -5.41 16.13 -3.42
C VAL A 101 -4.36 16.18 -2.31
N ILE A 102 -3.42 15.25 -2.35
CA ILE A 102 -2.13 15.36 -1.65
C ILE A 102 -1.15 15.91 -2.69
N PRO A 103 -0.65 17.15 -2.53
CA PRO A 103 0.22 17.74 -3.52
C PRO A 103 1.57 17.02 -3.56
N GLU A 104 2.22 17.11 -4.72
CA GLU A 104 3.61 16.70 -4.88
C GLU A 104 4.54 17.54 -3.99
N GLY A 105 5.63 16.92 -3.53
CA GLY A 105 6.71 17.67 -2.87
C GLY A 105 6.33 18.29 -1.54
N LEU A 106 5.53 17.60 -0.74
CA LEU A 106 5.31 18.00 0.64
C LEU A 106 6.65 18.09 1.39
N PRO A 107 6.82 19.11 2.26
CA PRO A 107 8.00 19.20 3.10
C PRO A 107 8.21 17.92 3.92
N LYS A 108 9.48 17.52 4.10
CA LYS A 108 9.88 16.45 5.03
C LYS A 108 9.75 16.91 6.48
N ALA A 109 8.50 17.09 6.92
CA ALA A 109 8.12 17.54 8.25
C ALA A 109 6.97 16.66 8.79
N LEU A 110 6.98 16.40 10.10
CA LEU A 110 5.95 15.57 10.73
C LEU A 110 4.56 16.21 10.73
N GLN A 111 4.47 17.53 10.59
CA GLN A 111 3.20 18.25 10.61
C GLN A 111 3.18 19.35 9.56
N GLY A 112 1.98 19.60 9.02
CA GLY A 112 1.63 20.76 8.23
C GLY A 112 0.21 21.20 8.54
N ASP A 113 -0.32 22.15 7.76
CA ASP A 113 -1.60 22.79 8.07
C ASP A 113 -2.81 21.83 8.03
N TYR A 114 -2.76 20.85 7.14
CA TYR A 114 -3.86 19.91 6.88
C TYR A 114 -3.41 18.44 6.87
N TYR A 115 -2.20 18.17 7.36
CA TYR A 115 -1.66 16.82 7.40
C TYR A 115 -0.69 16.59 8.55
N PHE A 116 -0.46 15.34 8.89
CA PHE A 116 0.73 14.91 9.61
C PHE A 116 1.37 13.72 8.88
N GLN A 117 2.68 13.59 9.00
CA GLN A 117 3.48 12.51 8.42
C GLN A 117 4.14 11.71 9.53
N THR A 118 4.53 10.49 9.20
CA THR A 118 5.24 9.61 10.11
C THR A 118 6.74 9.61 9.85
N TYR A 119 7.49 9.05 10.79
CA TYR A 119 8.78 8.47 10.47
C TYR A 119 8.60 7.21 9.63
N ASN A 120 9.58 6.89 8.80
CA ASN A 120 9.61 5.69 7.95
C ASN A 120 10.82 4.80 8.29
N ASP A 121 11.01 3.68 7.58
CA ASP A 121 12.08 2.72 7.92
C ASP A 121 13.49 3.29 7.73
N PHE A 122 13.68 4.32 6.89
CA PHE A 122 14.96 5.01 6.79
C PHE A 122 15.36 5.63 8.13
N TYR A 123 14.40 6.13 8.92
CA TYR A 123 14.65 6.65 10.26
C TYR A 123 15.15 5.57 11.20
N TYR A 124 14.46 4.43 11.24
CA TYR A 124 14.77 3.34 12.16
C TYR A 124 16.08 2.63 11.80
N HIS A 125 16.42 2.56 10.52
CA HIS A 125 17.66 1.95 10.04
C HIS A 125 18.83 2.93 9.86
N GLY A 126 18.63 4.23 10.11
CA GLY A 126 19.73 5.21 10.06
C GLY A 126 20.12 5.68 8.66
N TYR A 127 19.30 5.42 7.64
CA TYR A 127 19.55 5.88 6.28
C TYR A 127 19.11 7.33 6.11
N ILE A 128 19.89 8.11 5.35
CA ILE A 128 19.60 9.51 5.04
C ILE A 128 19.41 9.62 3.53
N VAL A 129 18.22 10.08 3.11
CA VAL A 129 17.90 10.33 1.70
C VAL A 129 17.27 11.72 1.60
N GLY A 130 17.69 12.53 0.63
CA GLY A 130 17.24 13.91 0.51
C GLY A 130 17.62 14.81 1.71
N GLY A 131 18.74 14.51 2.38
CA GLY A 131 19.33 15.34 3.43
C GLY A 131 18.65 15.30 4.80
N ILE A 132 17.51 14.61 4.94
CA ILE A 132 16.77 14.46 6.19
C ILE A 132 16.58 12.97 6.47
N LYS A 133 16.67 12.59 7.76
CA LYS A 133 16.56 11.20 8.19
C LYS A 133 15.09 10.79 8.32
N GLY A 134 14.55 10.10 7.31
CA GLY A 134 13.35 9.27 7.41
C GLY A 134 12.07 9.94 7.89
N VAL A 135 11.88 11.24 7.59
CA VAL A 135 10.65 11.99 7.89
C VAL A 135 9.82 12.13 6.61
N GLY A 136 8.57 11.69 6.64
CA GLY A 136 7.68 11.75 5.49
C GLY A 136 8.06 10.74 4.41
N TYR A 137 7.92 11.14 3.14
CA TYR A 137 8.18 10.26 2.01
C TYR A 137 9.67 10.10 1.78
N ASP A 138 10.17 8.86 1.74
CA ASP A 138 11.44 8.53 1.11
C ASP A 138 11.20 7.49 0.02
N GLY A 139 11.59 7.83 -1.20
CA GLY A 139 11.21 7.10 -2.40
C GLY A 139 12.02 5.82 -2.65
N PRO A 140 11.73 5.15 -3.78
CA PRO A 140 12.45 3.96 -4.22
C PRO A 140 13.96 4.10 -4.18
N CYS A 141 14.62 3.14 -3.53
CA CYS A 141 16.08 3.01 -3.48
C CYS A 141 16.51 1.53 -3.48
N PRO A 142 16.16 0.75 -4.52
CA PRO A 142 16.50 -0.67 -4.54
C PRO A 142 18.02 -0.87 -4.60
N PRO A 143 18.57 -1.88 -3.91
CA PRO A 143 20.00 -2.17 -3.99
C PRO A 143 20.43 -2.55 -5.43
N PRO A 144 21.66 -2.20 -5.83
CA PRO A 144 22.19 -2.62 -7.14
C PRO A 144 22.09 -4.13 -7.34
N GLY A 145 21.55 -4.56 -8.48
CA GLY A 145 21.43 -5.98 -8.85
C GLY A 145 20.18 -6.70 -8.36
N HIS A 146 19.29 -6.05 -7.58
CA HIS A 146 18.03 -6.67 -7.13
C HIS A 146 16.88 -6.65 -8.15
N GLY A 147 17.07 -6.00 -9.29
CA GLY A 147 16.03 -5.85 -10.31
C GLY A 147 14.95 -4.84 -9.91
N TYR A 148 13.74 -5.02 -10.45
CA TYR A 148 12.60 -4.13 -10.18
C TYR A 148 11.91 -4.51 -8.88
N HIS A 149 11.60 -3.49 -8.07
CA HIS A 149 10.80 -3.61 -6.86
C HIS A 149 9.42 -2.99 -7.08
N ARG A 150 8.41 -3.54 -6.43
CA ARG A 150 7.05 -3.01 -6.40
C ARG A 150 6.91 -2.06 -5.21
N TYR A 151 6.29 -0.91 -5.46
CA TYR A 151 5.97 0.08 -4.44
C TYR A 151 4.46 0.30 -4.43
N TYR A 152 3.81 -0.06 -3.33
CA TYR A 152 2.37 0.02 -3.21
C TYR A 152 1.96 1.32 -2.53
N PHE A 153 1.28 2.20 -3.26
CA PHE A 153 0.63 3.38 -2.73
C PHE A 153 -0.79 3.01 -2.31
N GLN A 154 -0.98 2.78 -1.01
CA GLN A 154 -2.25 2.35 -0.45
C GLN A 154 -2.97 3.55 0.16
N VAL A 155 -4.17 3.84 -0.32
CA VAL A 155 -4.98 4.99 0.12
C VAL A 155 -6.21 4.49 0.86
N PHE A 156 -6.42 5.01 2.08
CA PHE A 156 -7.52 4.62 2.96
C PHE A 156 -8.35 5.85 3.33
N LYS A 157 -9.66 5.80 3.09
CA LYS A 157 -10.58 6.83 3.58
C LYS A 157 -10.89 6.57 5.05
N LEU A 158 -10.66 7.55 5.90
CA LEU A 158 -10.90 7.46 7.34
C LEU A 158 -12.24 8.09 7.71
N LYS A 159 -12.89 7.52 8.74
CA LYS A 159 -14.12 8.10 9.31
C LYS A 159 -13.82 9.30 10.22
N ASN A 160 -12.74 9.19 11.00
CA ASN A 160 -12.34 10.19 11.98
C ASN A 160 -10.85 10.51 11.81
N ARG A 161 -10.45 11.71 12.26
CA ARG A 161 -9.05 12.11 12.27
C ARG A 161 -8.30 11.46 13.45
N PRO A 162 -7.23 10.70 13.21
CA PRO A 162 -6.35 10.24 14.29
C PRO A 162 -5.58 11.37 14.97
N PRO A 163 -5.17 11.20 16.24
CA PRO A 163 -4.09 12.01 16.78
C PRO A 163 -2.82 11.82 15.92
N PRO A 164 -1.84 12.75 15.96
CA PRO A 164 -0.57 12.53 15.28
C PRO A 164 0.07 11.22 15.75
N VAL A 165 0.39 10.35 14.80
CA VAL A 165 1.07 9.08 15.04
C VAL A 165 2.49 9.13 14.54
N LYS A 166 3.35 8.32 15.14
CA LYS A 166 4.80 8.35 14.93
C LYS A 166 5.24 7.54 13.71
N ASP A 167 4.66 6.37 13.49
CA ASP A 167 5.11 5.39 12.50
C ASP A 167 3.95 4.55 11.96
N LYS A 168 4.29 3.55 11.15
CA LYS A 168 3.32 2.64 10.53
C LYS A 168 2.49 1.90 11.57
N ASP A 169 3.10 1.39 12.64
CA ASP A 169 2.41 0.55 13.60
C ASP A 169 1.33 1.33 14.33
N GLU A 170 1.62 2.57 14.71
CA GLU A 170 0.60 3.46 15.27
C GLU A 170 -0.48 3.85 14.23
N LEU A 171 -0.11 4.00 12.96
CA LEU A 171 -1.05 4.35 11.89
C LEU A 171 -2.05 3.22 11.56
N ILE A 172 -1.61 1.95 11.59
CA ILE A 172 -2.46 0.78 11.30
C ILE A 172 -3.34 0.36 12.48
N ASN A 173 -2.95 0.71 13.71
CA ASN A 173 -3.67 0.34 14.93
C ASN A 173 -4.67 1.41 15.40
N PHE A 174 -4.84 2.47 14.61
CA PHE A 174 -5.85 3.50 14.84
C PHE A 174 -7.24 3.09 14.32
#